data_AF-F0RLW3-F1
#
_entry.id   AF-F0RLW3-F1
#
_cell.length_a   1.000
_cell.length_b   1.000
_cell.length_c   1.000
_cell.angle_alpha   90.00
_cell.angle_beta   90.00
_cell.angle_gamma   90.00
#
_symmetry.space_group_name_H-M   'P 1'
#
loop_
_entity.id
_entity.type
_entity.pdbx_description
1 polymer ?
#
loop_
_entity_poly.entity_id
_entity_poly.type
_entity_poly.pdbx_seq_one_letter_code
_entity_poly.pdbx_strand_id
1 'polypeptide(L)'
;MWLPPPPPVPTVTVRLGHEAITVTGPSNADKTGMDVGLWEYEETLYSPRGDSAAVRFCWDAIKYDGCTVYLARPGGQVSPLQNSNVERLLWTQDGEYLVGAGANTLRLWNLSGGVRSVVYRTKTGAPGGIQRLWLVPNGRGRSDLCVSSLDNLRYDTPGQQKPTLERLGLNTVQALDGEAACPVPTRR
;
A
#
# COMPACT_ATOMS: atom_id res chain seq x y z
N MET A 1 -12.54 -37.67 19.44
CA MET A 1 -12.78 -36.21 19.53
C MET A 1 -12.49 -35.63 18.16
N TRP A 2 -13.49 -35.07 17.47
CA TRP A 2 -13.31 -34.51 16.12
C TRP A 2 -13.05 -33.01 16.26
N LEU A 3 -11.88 -32.54 15.80
CA LEU A 3 -11.61 -31.11 15.68
C LEU A 3 -12.14 -30.65 14.32
N PRO A 4 -12.83 -29.50 14.24
CA PRO A 4 -13.21 -28.94 12.95
C PRO A 4 -11.95 -28.65 12.12
N PRO A 5 -12.01 -28.80 10.79
CA PRO A 5 -10.89 -28.45 9.93
C PRO A 5 -10.55 -26.96 10.06
N PRO A 6 -9.27 -26.57 9.91
CA PRO A 6 -8.88 -25.18 9.98
C PRO A 6 -9.56 -24.36 8.87
N PRO A 7 -9.79 -23.06 9.08
CA PRO A 7 -10.32 -22.19 8.04
C PRO A 7 -9.42 -22.18 6.79
N PRO A 8 -9.99 -21.97 5.59
CA PRO A 8 -9.24 -22.01 4.34
C PRO A 8 -8.20 -20.89 4.27
N VAL A 9 -7.09 -21.16 3.57
CA VAL A 9 -6.06 -20.17 3.24
C VAL A 9 -6.50 -19.41 1.98
N PRO A 10 -6.49 -18.07 1.96
CA PRO A 10 -6.88 -17.30 0.79
C PRO A 10 -5.89 -17.53 -0.36
N THR A 11 -6.42 -17.71 -1.57
CA THR A 11 -5.62 -17.91 -2.78
C THR A 11 -6.19 -17.07 -3.92
N VAL A 12 -5.30 -16.55 -4.77
CA VAL A 12 -5.65 -15.70 -5.90
C VAL A 12 -4.86 -16.14 -7.12
N THR A 13 -5.51 -16.23 -8.27
CA THR A 13 -4.81 -16.44 -9.54
C THR A 13 -4.58 -15.11 -10.22
N VAL A 14 -3.31 -14.76 -10.40
CA VAL A 14 -2.85 -13.58 -11.15
C VAL A 14 -2.49 -14.02 -12.56
N ARG A 15 -2.80 -13.21 -13.58
CA ARG A 15 -2.38 -13.47 -14.96
C ARG A 15 -1.36 -12.46 -15.43
N LEU A 16 -0.14 -12.92 -15.74
CA LEU A 16 0.92 -12.10 -16.32
C LEU A 16 1.19 -12.60 -17.74
N GLY A 17 0.72 -11.83 -18.73
CA GLY A 17 0.68 -12.29 -20.12
C GLY A 17 -0.16 -13.57 -20.25
N HIS A 18 0.48 -14.65 -20.69
CA HIS A 18 -0.15 -15.97 -20.88
C HIS A 18 -0.02 -16.89 -19.66
N GLU A 19 0.74 -16.47 -18.64
CA GLU A 19 1.01 -17.26 -17.46
C GLU A 19 -0.06 -17.00 -16.39
N ALA A 20 -0.55 -18.08 -15.75
CA ALA A 20 -1.40 -18.00 -14.58
C ALA A 20 -0.58 -18.39 -13.35
N ILE A 21 -0.47 -17.49 -12.39
CA ILE A 21 0.33 -17.64 -11.17
C ILE A 21 -0.61 -17.67 -9.98
N THR A 22 -0.57 -18.74 -9.20
CA THR A 22 -1.31 -18.84 -7.94
C THR A 22 -0.51 -18.17 -6.83
N VAL A 23 -1.11 -17.16 -6.20
CA VAL A 23 -0.60 -16.49 -5.01
C VAL A 23 -1.40 -16.97 -3.81
N THR A 24 -0.71 -17.62 -2.87
CA THR A 24 -1.29 -18.08 -1.61
C THR A 24 -0.96 -17.08 -0.51
N GLY A 25 -1.99 -16.55 0.15
CA GLY A 25 -1.85 -15.63 1.27
C GLY A 25 -1.50 -16.33 2.58
N PRO A 26 -1.53 -15.59 3.70
CA PRO A 26 -1.20 -16.16 5.02
C PRO A 26 -2.17 -17.23 5.48
N SER A 27 -1.68 -18.16 6.30
CA SER A 27 -2.51 -19.20 6.91
C SER A 27 -3.54 -18.63 7.87
N ASN A 28 -4.76 -19.19 7.82
CA ASN A 28 -5.82 -18.93 8.80
C ASN A 28 -5.86 -19.96 9.93
N ALA A 29 -4.93 -20.92 9.96
CA ALA A 29 -4.90 -21.95 11.02
C ALA A 29 -4.83 -21.31 12.41
N ASP A 30 -4.00 -20.29 12.58
CA ASP A 30 -3.82 -19.58 13.85
C ASP A 30 -5.06 -18.77 14.25
N LYS A 31 -5.95 -18.44 13.30
CA LYS A 31 -7.19 -17.68 13.53
C LYS A 31 -8.34 -18.55 14.06
N THR A 32 -8.16 -19.87 14.11
CA THR A 32 -9.19 -20.80 14.56
C THR A 32 -9.59 -20.54 16.00
N GLY A 33 -10.89 -20.31 16.25
CA GLY A 33 -11.43 -20.10 17.60
C GLY A 33 -11.15 -18.72 18.19
N MET A 34 -10.58 -17.80 17.42
CA MET A 34 -10.49 -16.38 17.79
C MET A 34 -11.69 -15.60 17.22
N ASP A 35 -12.16 -14.59 17.96
CA ASP A 35 -13.15 -13.61 17.48
C ASP A 35 -12.43 -12.48 16.71
N VAL A 36 -11.76 -12.85 15.62
CA VAL A 36 -11.05 -11.96 14.70
C VAL A 36 -11.33 -12.38 13.27
N GLY A 37 -11.23 -11.44 12.33
CA GLY A 37 -11.32 -11.74 10.90
C GLY A 37 -10.22 -12.68 10.43
N LEU A 38 -10.57 -13.44 9.40
CA LEU A 38 -9.63 -14.27 8.65
C LEU A 38 -8.81 -13.40 7.70
N TRP A 39 -7.63 -13.88 7.33
CA TRP A 39 -6.93 -13.37 6.16
C TRP A 39 -7.76 -13.65 4.93
N GLU A 40 -8.05 -12.59 4.19
CA GLU A 40 -8.81 -12.62 2.95
C GLU A 40 -8.05 -11.86 1.87
N TYR A 41 -8.36 -12.19 0.62
CA TYR A 41 -7.89 -11.41 -0.51
C TYR A 41 -8.59 -10.05 -0.52
N GLU A 42 -7.83 -8.98 -0.70
CA GLU A 42 -8.42 -7.64 -0.78
C GLU A 42 -8.17 -6.96 -2.13
N GLU A 43 -6.96 -7.09 -2.69
CA GLU A 43 -6.59 -6.29 -3.86
C GLU A 43 -5.48 -6.94 -4.70
N THR A 44 -5.59 -6.83 -6.02
CA THR A 44 -4.52 -7.14 -6.98
C THR A 44 -4.21 -5.90 -7.81
N LEU A 45 -2.95 -5.48 -7.83
CA LEU A 45 -2.45 -4.38 -8.65
C LEU A 45 -1.40 -4.88 -9.62
N TYR A 46 -1.71 -4.81 -10.92
CA TYR A 46 -0.77 -5.14 -11.98
C TYR A 46 0.22 -3.98 -12.20
N SER A 47 1.50 -4.32 -12.34
CA SER A 47 2.54 -3.36 -12.72
C SER A 47 2.22 -2.78 -14.10
N PRO A 48 2.44 -1.47 -14.33
CA PRO A 48 2.32 -0.85 -15.66
C PRO A 48 3.21 -1.51 -16.72
N ARG A 49 4.29 -2.19 -16.32
CA ARG A 49 5.15 -2.98 -17.21
C ARG A 49 4.54 -4.30 -17.65
N GLY A 50 3.49 -4.77 -16.98
CA GLY A 50 2.85 -6.07 -17.23
C GLY A 50 3.67 -7.29 -16.79
N ASP A 51 4.81 -7.07 -16.13
CA ASP A 51 5.79 -8.09 -15.75
C ASP A 51 5.67 -8.55 -14.29
N SER A 52 4.70 -8.02 -13.55
CA SER A 52 4.53 -8.29 -12.12
C SER A 52 3.16 -7.85 -11.63
N ALA A 53 2.73 -8.40 -10.49
CA ALA A 53 1.55 -7.93 -9.77
C ALA A 53 1.75 -7.99 -8.26
N ALA A 54 1.24 -6.99 -7.56
CA ALA A 54 1.13 -6.97 -6.12
C ALA A 54 -0.24 -7.50 -5.70
N VAL A 55 -0.28 -8.46 -4.77
CA VAL A 55 -1.51 -9.05 -4.23
C VAL A 55 -1.54 -8.79 -2.73
N ARG A 56 -2.56 -8.08 -2.28
CA ARG A 56 -2.75 -7.69 -0.88
C ARG A 56 -3.79 -8.60 -0.24
N PHE A 57 -3.41 -9.18 0.90
CA PHE A 57 -4.29 -9.93 1.78
C PHE A 57 -4.37 -9.20 3.11
N CYS A 58 -5.56 -9.10 3.67
CA CYS A 58 -5.78 -8.42 4.93
C CYS A 58 -6.71 -9.22 5.83
N TRP A 59 -6.67 -8.91 7.10
CA TRP A 59 -7.66 -9.32 8.08
C TRP A 59 -8.00 -8.11 8.95
N ASP A 60 -9.18 -8.13 9.53
CA ASP A 60 -9.67 -7.05 10.38
C ASP A 60 -10.32 -7.61 11.66
N ALA A 61 -10.27 -6.82 12.72
CA ALA A 61 -10.93 -7.03 13.99
C ALA A 61 -11.17 -5.65 14.62
N ILE A 62 -12.12 -5.55 15.54
CA ILE A 62 -12.61 -4.28 16.11
C ILE A 62 -11.48 -3.28 16.48
N LYS A 63 -10.34 -3.79 16.98
CA LYS A 63 -9.20 -2.96 17.40
C LYS A 63 -7.94 -3.11 16.52
N TYR A 64 -7.83 -4.18 15.75
CA TYR A 64 -6.59 -4.53 15.08
C TYR A 64 -6.87 -5.01 13.67
N ASP A 65 -6.10 -4.49 12.75
CA ASP A 65 -6.04 -4.99 11.38
C ASP A 65 -4.60 -5.42 11.07
N GLY A 66 -4.46 -6.09 9.93
CA GLY A 66 -3.16 -6.26 9.34
C GLY A 66 -3.27 -6.68 7.90
N CYS A 67 -2.41 -6.09 7.08
CA CYS A 67 -2.24 -6.46 5.69
C CYS A 67 -0.85 -7.05 5.45
N THR A 68 -0.76 -7.88 4.41
CA THR A 68 0.49 -8.30 3.80
C THR A 68 0.36 -8.23 2.30
N VAL A 69 1.47 -7.97 1.63
CA VAL A 69 1.52 -7.85 0.18
C VAL A 69 2.52 -8.85 -0.36
N TYR A 70 2.08 -9.64 -1.33
CA TYR A 70 2.92 -10.55 -2.10
C TYR A 70 3.17 -9.97 -3.48
N LEU A 71 4.38 -10.17 -3.98
CA LEU A 71 4.76 -9.81 -5.34
C LEU A 71 4.86 -11.08 -6.17
N ALA A 72 4.00 -11.18 -7.18
CA ALA A 72 4.04 -12.21 -8.21
C ALA A 72 4.82 -11.73 -9.42
N ARG A 73 5.65 -12.62 -9.98
CA ARG A 73 6.45 -12.43 -11.18
C ARG A 73 6.39 -13.68 -12.08
N PRO A 74 6.68 -13.54 -13.39
CA PRO A 74 6.76 -14.66 -14.32
C PRO A 74 7.63 -15.81 -13.80
N GLY A 75 7.34 -17.02 -14.26
CA GLY A 75 7.97 -18.24 -13.79
C GLY A 75 7.46 -18.72 -12.43
N GLY A 76 6.24 -18.32 -12.05
CA GLY A 76 5.61 -18.69 -10.78
C GLY A 76 6.28 -18.11 -9.54
N GLN A 77 7.16 -17.11 -9.67
CA GLN A 77 7.88 -16.54 -8.54
C GLN A 77 6.94 -15.66 -7.72
N VAL A 78 6.69 -16.07 -6.47
CA VAL A 78 5.88 -15.33 -5.50
C VAL A 78 6.70 -15.08 -4.24
N SER A 79 6.79 -13.83 -3.81
CA SER A 79 7.55 -13.45 -2.60
C SER A 79 6.80 -12.41 -1.77
N PRO A 80 6.78 -12.51 -0.43
CA PRO A 80 6.22 -11.48 0.43
C PRO A 80 7.08 -10.22 0.39
N LEU A 81 6.42 -9.05 0.37
CA LEU A 81 7.09 -7.77 0.51
C LEU A 81 7.34 -7.49 2.00
N GLN A 82 8.57 -7.06 2.30
CA GLN A 82 8.99 -6.69 3.65
C GLN A 82 8.20 -5.46 4.13
N ASN A 83 7.79 -5.46 5.40
CA ASN A 83 7.01 -4.38 6.02
C ASN A 83 5.76 -4.01 5.20
N SER A 84 4.96 -4.99 4.80
CA SER A 84 3.83 -4.77 3.87
C SER A 84 2.47 -4.53 4.52
N ASN A 85 2.42 -4.23 5.83
CA ASN A 85 1.18 -3.81 6.48
C ASN A 85 0.81 -2.36 6.11
N VAL A 86 0.23 -2.20 4.92
CA VAL A 86 -0.20 -0.92 4.34
C VAL A 86 -1.67 -0.98 3.95
N GLU A 87 -2.34 0.16 4.06
CA GLU A 87 -3.76 0.33 3.72
C GLU A 87 -3.97 0.66 2.24
N ARG A 88 -2.96 1.23 1.59
CA ARG A 88 -3.04 1.71 0.21
C ARG A 88 -1.78 1.33 -0.55
N LEU A 89 -1.95 1.04 -1.83
CA LEU A 89 -0.88 0.71 -2.75
C LEU A 89 -1.02 1.50 -4.05
N LEU A 90 0.11 1.83 -4.69
CA LEU A 90 0.13 2.28 -6.07
C LEU A 90 1.45 1.91 -6.73
N TRP A 91 1.39 1.68 -8.05
CA TRP A 91 2.58 1.52 -8.87
C TRP A 91 3.09 2.85 -9.37
N THR A 92 4.42 3.01 -9.39
CA THR A 92 5.07 4.04 -10.21
C THR A 92 4.81 3.80 -11.68
N GLN A 93 4.68 4.88 -12.46
CA GLN A 93 4.34 4.78 -13.88
C GLN A 93 5.41 4.05 -14.68
N ASP A 94 6.67 4.18 -14.27
CA ASP A 94 7.79 3.44 -14.85
C ASP A 94 7.81 1.97 -14.42
N GLY A 95 7.03 1.55 -13.41
CA GLY A 95 6.97 0.18 -12.88
C GLY A 95 8.17 -0.25 -12.04
N GLU A 96 9.08 0.67 -11.68
CA GLU A 96 10.29 0.33 -10.89
C GLU A 96 10.00 0.15 -9.41
N TYR A 97 8.97 0.86 -8.94
CA TYR A 97 8.61 0.89 -7.53
C TYR A 97 7.13 0.64 -7.32
N LEU A 98 6.85 -0.07 -6.24
CA LEU A 98 5.55 -0.07 -5.59
C LEU A 98 5.61 0.90 -4.40
N VAL A 99 4.63 1.76 -4.27
CA VAL A 99 4.46 2.67 -3.12
C VAL A 99 3.32 2.11 -2.27
N GLY A 100 3.51 2.11 -0.95
CA GLY A 100 2.47 1.79 0.01
C GLY A 100 2.33 2.84 1.10
N ALA A 101 1.10 3.07 1.56
CA ALA A 101 0.83 3.89 2.74
C ALA A 101 0.10 3.07 3.81
N GLY A 102 0.67 3.02 5.01
CA GLY A 102 -0.09 2.70 6.23
C GLY A 102 -0.64 3.97 6.87
N ALA A 103 -1.12 3.86 8.11
CA ALA A 103 -1.72 4.98 8.85
C ALA A 103 -0.90 6.29 8.80
N ASN A 104 0.42 6.23 9.05
CA ASN A 104 1.32 7.38 9.05
C ASN A 104 2.70 7.07 8.42
N THR A 105 2.82 5.95 7.71
CA THR A 105 4.08 5.54 7.09
C THR A 105 3.92 5.41 5.59
N LEU A 106 4.91 5.90 4.85
CA LEU A 106 5.08 5.63 3.43
C LEU A 106 6.19 4.61 3.25
N ARG A 107 5.98 3.70 2.32
CA ARG A 107 6.92 2.64 1.97
C ARG A 107 7.11 2.64 0.47
N LEU A 108 8.35 2.47 0.06
CA LEU A 108 8.75 2.35 -1.33
C LEU A 108 9.54 1.06 -1.48
N TRP A 109 8.95 0.10 -2.18
CA TRP A 109 9.63 -1.14 -2.55
C TRP A 109 10.30 -0.96 -3.89
N ASN A 110 11.62 -1.04 -3.92
CA ASN A 110 12.35 -1.18 -5.17
C ASN A 110 12.30 -2.64 -5.59
N LEU A 111 11.76 -2.91 -6.77
CA LEU A 111 11.62 -4.28 -7.26
C LEU A 111 12.96 -4.98 -7.54
N SER A 112 14.04 -4.22 -7.74
CA SER A 112 15.39 -4.77 -7.85
C SER A 112 16.03 -5.11 -6.49
N GLY A 113 15.37 -4.76 -5.39
CA GLY A 113 15.80 -5.06 -4.03
C GLY A 113 15.69 -3.87 -3.07
N GLY A 114 15.22 -4.16 -1.86
CA GLY A 114 15.16 -3.21 -0.74
C GLY A 114 13.82 -2.50 -0.58
N VAL A 115 13.61 -2.01 0.65
CA VAL A 115 12.46 -1.18 1.02
C VAL A 115 12.97 0.08 1.71
N ARG A 116 12.42 1.23 1.33
CA ARG A 116 12.60 2.49 2.05
C ARG A 116 11.30 2.80 2.77
N SER A 117 11.38 3.15 4.05
CA SER A 117 10.23 3.50 4.87
C SER A 117 10.46 4.86 5.50
N VAL A 118 9.46 5.73 5.46
CA VAL A 118 9.48 7.04 6.10
C VAL A 118 8.18 7.25 6.88
N VAL A 119 8.29 7.87 8.05
CA VAL A 119 7.12 8.37 8.76
C VAL A 119 6.71 9.66 8.09
N TYR A 120 5.49 9.71 7.56
CA TYR A 120 4.94 10.94 7.01
C TYR A 120 4.67 11.92 8.15
N ARG A 121 5.30 13.10 8.08
CA ARG A 121 5.12 14.17 9.04
C ARG A 121 4.48 15.36 8.34
N THR A 122 3.47 15.92 8.97
CA THR A 122 2.84 17.16 8.53
C THR A 122 3.82 18.32 8.63
N LYS A 123 3.46 19.49 8.08
CA LYS A 123 4.26 20.72 8.24
C LYS A 123 4.52 21.11 9.70
N THR A 124 3.70 20.64 10.63
CA THR A 124 3.88 20.87 12.08
C THR A 124 4.85 19.88 12.74
N GLY A 125 5.37 18.90 11.99
CA GLY A 125 6.27 17.85 12.47
C GLY A 125 5.57 16.65 13.13
N ALA A 126 4.26 16.75 13.39
CA ALA A 126 3.46 15.64 13.92
C ALA A 126 3.22 14.55 12.86
N PRO A 127 3.15 13.26 13.24
CA PRO A 127 2.73 12.20 12.32
C PRO A 127 1.34 12.51 11.74
N GLY A 128 1.24 12.55 10.41
CA GLY A 128 -0.01 12.84 9.70
C GLY A 128 -0.70 11.55 9.26
N GLY A 129 -2.03 11.51 9.38
CA GLY A 129 -2.82 10.40 8.86
C GLY A 129 -2.90 10.46 7.35
N ILE A 130 -2.33 9.48 6.65
CA ILE A 130 -2.33 9.44 5.19
C ILE A 130 -3.72 9.03 4.70
N GLN A 131 -4.36 9.87 3.88
CA GLN A 131 -5.71 9.64 3.38
C GLN A 131 -5.74 9.12 1.94
N ARG A 132 -4.85 9.63 1.08
CA ARG A 132 -4.75 9.23 -0.32
C ARG A 132 -3.33 9.38 -0.83
N LEU A 133 -3.03 8.59 -1.85
CA LEU A 133 -1.82 8.64 -2.65
C LEU A 133 -2.21 8.75 -4.12
N TRP A 134 -1.46 9.52 -4.90
CA TRP A 134 -1.52 9.50 -6.36
C TRP A 134 -0.20 9.97 -6.96
N LEU A 135 0.01 9.67 -8.24
CA LEU A 135 1.19 10.09 -8.96
C LEU A 135 0.87 11.26 -9.88
N VAL A 136 1.83 12.18 -10.02
CA VAL A 136 1.74 13.31 -10.93
C VAL A 136 2.95 13.28 -11.85
N PRO A 137 2.77 13.27 -13.18
CA PRO A 137 3.89 13.32 -14.12
C PRO A 137 4.77 14.56 -13.88
N ASN A 138 6.08 14.40 -13.92
CA ASN A 138 7.04 15.50 -13.74
C ASN A 138 7.81 15.88 -15.03
N GLY A 139 7.31 15.43 -16.18
CA GLY A 139 7.79 15.84 -17.51
C GLY A 139 9.06 15.13 -18.01
N ARG A 140 9.62 14.16 -17.27
CA ARG A 140 10.82 13.39 -17.69
C ARG A 140 10.63 11.88 -17.71
N GLY A 141 9.40 11.43 -17.99
CA GLY A 141 9.03 10.01 -17.87
C GLY A 141 9.03 9.49 -16.42
N ARG A 142 9.08 10.40 -15.45
CA ARG A 142 8.97 10.10 -14.02
C ARG A 142 7.70 10.74 -13.46
N SER A 143 7.39 10.35 -12.24
CA SER A 143 6.29 10.90 -11.47
C SER A 143 6.77 11.34 -10.11
N ASP A 144 6.07 12.29 -9.50
CA ASP A 144 6.22 12.59 -8.09
C ASP A 144 5.04 12.00 -7.33
N LEU A 145 5.27 11.67 -6.06
CA LEU A 145 4.25 11.13 -5.19
C LEU A 145 3.50 12.27 -4.53
N CYS A 146 2.20 12.31 -4.77
CA CYS A 146 1.31 13.20 -4.07
C CYS A 146 0.60 12.48 -2.94
N VAL A 147 0.62 13.12 -1.77
CA VAL A 147 0.03 12.62 -0.54
C VAL A 147 -0.99 13.63 -0.07
N SER A 148 -2.19 13.16 0.26
CA SER A 148 -3.12 13.94 1.05
C SER A 148 -3.14 13.42 2.48
N SER A 149 -2.92 14.29 3.46
CA SER A 149 -3.02 13.95 4.88
C SER A 149 -4.12 14.72 5.58
N LEU A 150 -4.67 14.11 6.63
CA LEU A 150 -5.31 14.88 7.68
C LEU A 150 -4.24 15.17 8.73
N ASP A 151 -4.04 16.45 9.01
CA ASP A 151 -3.36 16.83 10.24
C ASP A 151 -4.23 16.32 11.40
N ASN A 152 -3.64 15.58 12.34
CA ASN A 152 -4.27 15.31 13.63
C ASN A 152 -4.32 16.64 14.40
N LEU A 153 -5.15 17.57 13.93
CA LEU A 153 -5.45 18.78 14.69
C LEU A 153 -6.25 18.34 15.90
N ARG A 154 -5.85 18.89 17.04
CA ARG A 154 -6.41 18.68 18.38
C ARG A 154 -7.93 18.50 18.31
N TYR A 155 -8.44 17.54 19.08
CA TYR A 155 -9.88 17.25 19.25
C TYR A 155 -10.73 18.50 19.59
N ASP A 156 -10.08 19.60 19.98
CA ASP A 156 -10.69 20.83 20.49
C ASP A 156 -11.21 21.80 19.41
N THR A 157 -11.00 21.54 18.10
CA THR A 157 -11.51 22.45 17.04
C THR A 157 -12.27 21.70 15.93
N PRO A 158 -13.54 21.34 16.17
CA PRO A 158 -14.40 20.76 15.14
C PRO A 158 -14.63 21.79 14.01
N GLY A 159 -14.24 21.48 12.77
CA GLY A 159 -14.69 22.24 11.59
C GLY A 159 -13.64 22.67 10.56
N GLN A 160 -12.35 22.42 10.76
CA GLN A 160 -11.30 22.74 9.77
C GLN A 160 -10.47 21.51 9.35
N GLN A 161 -11.12 20.44 8.92
CA GLN A 161 -10.41 19.36 8.23
C GLN A 161 -10.20 19.75 6.76
N LYS A 162 -9.11 20.50 6.47
CA LYS A 162 -8.63 20.64 5.09
C LYS A 162 -7.46 19.67 4.89
N PRO A 163 -7.53 18.76 3.90
CA PRO A 163 -6.41 17.87 3.63
C PRO A 163 -5.19 18.68 3.17
N THR A 164 -4.03 18.42 3.77
CA THR A 164 -2.76 18.96 3.30
C THR A 164 -2.32 18.14 2.10
N LEU A 165 -1.97 18.80 1.00
CA LEU A 165 -1.48 18.15 -0.22
C LEU A 165 0.02 18.41 -0.33
N GLU A 166 0.80 17.33 -0.39
CA GLU A 166 2.26 17.42 -0.42
C GLU A 166 2.85 16.55 -1.53
N ARG A 167 3.84 17.11 -2.23
CA ARG A 167 4.55 16.47 -3.33
C ARG A 167 5.89 15.97 -2.82
N LEU A 168 6.14 14.67 -2.98
CA LEU A 168 7.33 13.99 -2.49
C LEU A 168 8.15 13.42 -3.65
N GLY A 169 9.47 13.55 -3.57
CA GLY A 169 10.37 12.91 -4.52
C GLY A 169 10.37 11.40 -4.30
N LEU A 170 10.10 10.59 -5.34
CA LEU A 170 10.00 9.13 -5.19
C LEU A 170 11.29 8.47 -4.66
N ASN A 171 12.46 9.05 -4.96
CA ASN A 171 13.73 8.48 -4.49
C ASN A 171 13.97 8.71 -3.00
N THR A 172 13.49 9.82 -2.45
CA THR A 172 13.75 10.23 -1.06
C THR A 172 12.54 10.04 -0.15
N VAL A 173 11.34 10.01 -0.74
CA VAL A 173 10.04 10.12 -0.07
C VAL A 173 10.01 11.33 0.87
N GLN A 174 10.59 12.45 0.41
CA GLN A 174 10.69 13.72 1.13
C GLN A 174 10.02 14.84 0.33
N ALA A 175 9.56 15.87 1.04
CA ALA A 175 8.98 17.09 0.50
C ALA A 175 9.86 17.68 -0.61
N LEU A 176 9.23 18.04 -1.73
CA LEU A 176 9.88 18.85 -2.77
C LEU A 176 9.63 20.32 -2.46
N ASP A 177 10.66 21.00 -1.95
CA ASP A 177 10.59 22.43 -1.63
C ASP A 177 10.45 23.27 -2.91
N GLY A 178 9.52 24.25 -2.89
CA GLY A 178 9.32 25.20 -3.99
C GLY A 178 8.52 24.67 -5.19
N GLU A 179 8.02 23.44 -5.15
CA GLU A 179 7.15 22.91 -6.20
C GLU A 179 5.66 23.26 -6.00
N ALA A 180 4.92 23.26 -7.11
CA ALA A 180 3.47 23.47 -7.08
C ALA A 180 2.78 22.40 -6.20
N ALA A 181 1.79 22.83 -5.42
CA ALA A 181 0.97 21.93 -4.62
C ALA A 181 0.35 20.85 -5.50
N CYS A 182 0.17 19.65 -4.95
CA CYS A 182 -0.37 18.55 -5.73
C CYS A 182 -1.76 18.89 -6.31
N PRO A 183 -1.98 18.68 -7.61
CA PRO A 183 -3.29 18.86 -8.20
C PRO A 183 -4.28 17.91 -7.53
N VAL A 184 -5.48 18.42 -7.20
CA VAL A 184 -6.56 17.57 -6.71
C VAL A 184 -6.95 16.61 -7.83
N PRO A 185 -6.98 15.28 -7.58
CA PRO A 185 -7.39 14.34 -8.61
C PRO A 185 -8.83 14.65 -9.03
N THR A 186 -9.06 14.99 -10.29
CA THR A 186 -10.41 15.05 -10.85
C THR A 186 -10.96 13.62 -10.90
N ARG A 187 -12.12 13.36 -10.28
CA ARG A 187 -12.82 12.09 -10.47
C ARG A 187 -13.06 11.91 -11.97
N ARG A 188 -12.49 10.86 -12.56
CA ARG A 188 -12.95 10.31 -13.83
C ARG A 188 -13.81 9.10 -13.54
#